data_AF-A0A2Z6QJL8-F1
#
_entry.id   AF-A0A2Z6QJL8-F1
#
_cell.length_a   1.000
_cell.length_b   1.000
_cell.length_c   1.000
_cell.angle_alpha   90.00
_cell.angle_beta   90.00
_cell.angle_gamma   90.00
#
_symmetry.space_group_name_H-M   'P 1'
#
loop_
_entity.id
_entity.type
_entity.pdbx_description
1 polymer ?
#
loop_
_entity_poly.entity_id
_entity_poly.type
_entity_poly.pdbx_seq_one_letter_code
_entity_poly.pdbx_strand_id
1 'polypeptide(L)'
;MSTKKNKVSRSSNKLLSVYEYSKDFDVCEAVPNPEPLPGKDLLEPVAILKEKPAEKWRDKDVLPIAKLIAGRISIDATGDNRSGANAFGQLAKNYLIM
;
A
#
# COMPACT_ATOMS: atom_id res chain seq x y z
N MET A 1 34.94 -38.39 14.79
CA MET A 1 33.49 -38.18 15.00
C MET A 1 32.98 -37.22 13.94
N SER A 2 31.91 -37.65 13.28
CA SER A 2 31.26 -36.99 12.15
C SER A 2 30.15 -36.06 12.64
N THR A 3 29.95 -34.92 11.97
CA THR A 3 28.61 -34.41 11.65
C THR A 3 28.65 -33.53 10.40
N LYS A 4 28.19 -34.09 9.28
CA LYS A 4 27.66 -33.38 8.11
C LYS A 4 26.46 -32.51 8.51
N LYS A 5 26.24 -31.40 7.79
CA LYS A 5 24.95 -30.80 7.35
C LYS A 5 25.21 -29.37 6.87
N ASN A 6 24.65 -28.82 5.80
CA ASN A 6 24.05 -29.29 4.57
C ASN A 6 24.12 -28.06 3.65
N LYS A 7 24.45 -28.25 2.38
CA LYS A 7 24.40 -27.22 1.34
C LYS A 7 22.93 -26.83 1.14
N VAL A 8 22.54 -25.59 1.44
CA VAL A 8 21.26 -25.04 0.97
C VAL A 8 21.56 -24.03 -0.12
N SER A 9 21.22 -24.46 -1.32
CA SER A 9 21.27 -23.74 -2.59
C SER A 9 20.41 -22.48 -2.59
N ARG A 10 20.90 -21.45 -3.28
CA ARG A 10 20.15 -20.28 -3.76
C ARG A 10 18.69 -20.61 -4.08
N SER A 11 17.77 -19.86 -3.48
CA SER A 11 16.49 -19.57 -4.11
C SER A 11 16.50 -18.10 -4.51
N SER A 12 16.98 -17.87 -5.73
CA SER A 12 16.73 -16.63 -6.46
C SER A 12 15.26 -16.59 -6.80
N ASN A 13 14.41 -16.13 -5.89
CA ASN A 13 13.01 -15.83 -6.21
C ASN A 13 12.66 -14.43 -5.72
N LYS A 14 13.01 -13.49 -6.58
CA LYS A 14 12.08 -12.47 -7.07
C LYS A 14 11.65 -11.42 -6.02
N LEU A 15 12.63 -10.72 -5.45
CA LEU A 15 12.47 -9.33 -5.00
C LEU A 15 12.43 -8.40 -6.24
N LEU A 16 11.50 -8.69 -7.13
CA LEU A 16 11.39 -8.16 -8.49
C LEU A 16 10.04 -7.46 -8.58
N SER A 17 9.98 -6.27 -7.99
CA SER A 17 9.04 -5.21 -8.37
C SER A 17 9.36 -3.86 -7.73
N VAL A 18 10.16 -3.78 -6.66
CA VAL A 18 10.52 -2.48 -6.07
C VAL A 18 11.50 -1.69 -6.98
N TYR A 19 12.37 -2.38 -7.71
CA TYR A 19 13.43 -1.73 -8.51
C TYR A 19 13.01 -1.28 -9.92
N GLU A 20 11.81 -1.63 -10.39
CA GLU A 20 11.33 -1.24 -11.72
C GLU A 20 10.66 0.15 -11.74
N TYR A 21 10.60 0.84 -10.59
CA TYR A 21 10.15 2.23 -10.43
C TYR A 21 11.32 3.25 -10.36
N SER A 22 12.51 2.88 -10.83
CA SER A 22 13.74 3.66 -10.62
C SER A 22 14.06 4.70 -11.70
N LYS A 23 13.28 4.79 -12.79
CA LYS A 23 13.59 5.69 -13.91
C LYS A 23 12.96 7.07 -13.82
N ASP A 24 11.95 7.27 -12.98
CA ASP A 24 11.21 8.54 -12.85
C ASP A 24 11.02 8.96 -11.38
N PHE A 25 11.87 8.48 -10.46
CA PHE A 25 11.73 8.79 -9.03
C PHE A 25 11.87 10.29 -8.76
N ASP A 26 12.68 10.99 -9.56
CA ASP A 26 12.88 12.45 -9.51
C ASP A 26 11.67 13.25 -10.07
N VAL A 27 10.66 12.58 -10.66
CA VAL A 27 9.45 13.22 -11.20
C VAL A 27 8.29 13.19 -10.19
N CYS A 28 8.37 12.34 -9.17
CA CYS A 28 7.35 12.25 -8.11
C CYS A 28 7.70 13.12 -6.90
N GLU A 29 7.75 14.45 -7.09
CA GLU A 29 7.75 15.39 -5.97
C GLU A 29 6.36 15.43 -5.31
N ALA A 30 6.10 14.49 -4.40
CA ALA A 30 4.96 14.60 -3.51
C ALA A 30 5.22 15.76 -2.53
N VAL A 31 4.59 16.91 -2.79
CA VAL A 31 4.67 18.07 -1.88
C VAL A 31 4.05 17.67 -0.54
N PRO A 32 4.78 17.80 0.59
CA PRO A 32 4.24 17.48 1.90
C PRO A 32 2.99 18.30 2.18
N ASN A 33 1.93 17.62 2.56
CA ASN A 33 0.67 18.20 2.97
C ASN A 33 0.43 17.89 4.45
N PRO A 34 0.56 18.90 5.34
CA PRO A 34 0.44 18.69 6.78
C PRO A 34 -1.02 18.48 7.22
N GLU A 35 -2.00 18.84 6.39
CA GLU A 35 -3.40 18.62 6.71
C GLU A 35 -3.72 17.12 6.65
N PRO A 36 -4.26 16.54 7.73
CA PRO A 36 -4.69 15.15 7.74
C PRO A 36 -5.73 14.88 6.66
N LEU A 37 -5.61 13.73 5.98
CA LEU A 37 -6.65 13.28 5.07
C LEU A 37 -7.92 12.91 5.87
N PRO A 38 -9.09 13.48 5.57
CA PRO A 38 -10.33 13.04 6.20
C PRO A 38 -10.59 11.56 5.92
N GLY A 39 -10.63 10.74 6.95
CA GLY A 39 -10.79 9.30 6.79
C GLY A 39 -12.03 8.89 6.00
N LYS A 40 -13.13 9.66 6.06
CA LYS A 40 -14.36 9.40 5.30
C LYS A 40 -14.14 9.35 3.77
N ASP A 41 -13.17 10.11 3.25
CA ASP A 41 -12.88 10.20 1.81
C ASP A 41 -12.25 8.89 1.27
N LEU A 42 -11.75 8.03 2.17
CA LEU A 42 -11.21 6.73 1.83
C LEU A 42 -12.27 5.63 1.73
N LEU A 43 -13.50 5.88 2.17
CA LEU A 43 -14.51 4.82 2.34
C LEU A 43 -14.91 4.19 1.00
N GLU A 44 -15.32 5.01 0.03
CA GLU A 44 -15.73 4.57 -1.30
C GLU A 44 -14.58 3.90 -2.07
N PRO A 45 -13.38 4.51 -2.21
CA PRO A 45 -12.34 3.90 -3.02
C PRO A 45 -11.78 2.61 -2.39
N VAL A 46 -11.79 2.49 -1.05
CA VAL A 46 -11.49 1.22 -0.37
C VAL A 46 -12.55 0.17 -0.64
N ALA A 47 -13.83 0.54 -0.69
CA ALA A 47 -14.91 -0.40 -1.01
C ALA A 47 -14.73 -0.97 -2.42
N ILE A 48 -14.43 -0.13 -3.42
CA ILE A 48 -14.16 -0.54 -4.81
C ILE A 48 -12.99 -1.53 -4.89
N LEU A 49 -11.92 -1.31 -4.12
CA LEU A 49 -10.81 -2.26 -4.07
C LEU A 49 -11.21 -3.60 -3.46
N LYS A 50 -12.04 -3.59 -2.41
CA LYS A 50 -12.49 -4.81 -1.71
C LYS A 50 -13.43 -5.69 -2.54
N GLU A 51 -14.05 -5.16 -3.59
CA GLU A 51 -14.92 -5.95 -4.50
C GLU A 51 -14.15 -7.01 -5.29
N LYS A 52 -12.82 -6.94 -5.32
CA LYS A 52 -11.97 -7.87 -6.07
C LYS A 52 -10.71 -8.21 -5.29
N PRO A 53 -10.16 -9.42 -5.52
CA PRO A 53 -8.90 -9.81 -4.91
C PRO A 53 -7.75 -8.93 -5.42
N ALA A 54 -6.73 -8.73 -4.60
CA ALA A 54 -5.64 -7.77 -4.86
C ALA A 54 -4.87 -8.07 -6.14
N GLU A 55 -4.76 -9.34 -6.53
CA GLU A 55 -4.12 -9.77 -7.78
C GLU A 55 -4.86 -9.28 -9.04
N LYS A 56 -6.10 -8.81 -8.89
CA LYS A 56 -6.92 -8.25 -9.98
C LYS A 56 -7.02 -6.72 -9.93
N TRP A 57 -6.32 -6.06 -9.00
CA TRP A 57 -6.28 -4.61 -8.96
C TRP A 57 -5.52 -4.07 -10.18
N ARG A 58 -6.08 -3.03 -10.77
CA ARG A 58 -5.45 -2.27 -11.87
C ARG A 58 -5.22 -0.84 -11.42
N ASP A 59 -4.42 -0.09 -12.17
CA ASP A 59 -4.11 1.30 -11.88
C ASP A 59 -5.36 2.13 -11.62
N LYS A 60 -6.40 1.98 -12.44
CA LYS A 60 -7.68 2.69 -12.26
C LYS A 60 -8.37 2.44 -10.91
N ASP A 61 -8.06 1.33 -10.27
CA ASP A 61 -8.65 0.91 -9.00
C ASP A 61 -7.82 1.45 -7.81
N VAL A 62 -6.49 1.51 -7.96
CA VAL A 62 -5.54 1.93 -6.92
C VAL A 62 -5.28 3.45 -6.94
N LEU A 63 -5.23 4.03 -8.13
CA LEU A 63 -4.90 5.44 -8.37
C LEU A 63 -5.80 6.43 -7.62
N PRO A 64 -7.13 6.20 -7.45
CA PRO A 64 -7.97 7.06 -6.63
C PRO A 64 -7.46 7.17 -5.18
N ILE A 65 -7.10 6.04 -4.56
CA ILE A 65 -6.55 6.04 -3.19
C ILE A 65 -5.17 6.69 -3.17
N ALA A 66 -4.30 6.32 -4.12
CA ALA A 66 -2.95 6.87 -4.20
C ALA A 66 -2.95 8.41 -4.29
N LYS A 67 -3.86 8.98 -5.06
CA LYS A 67 -4.04 10.44 -5.19
C LYS A 67 -4.52 11.09 -3.90
N LEU A 68 -5.41 10.45 -3.14
CA LEU A 68 -5.91 10.97 -1.87
C LEU A 68 -4.80 11.03 -0.81
N ILE A 69 -3.96 9.99 -0.74
CA ILE A 69 -2.90 9.89 0.27
C ILE A 69 -1.60 10.61 -0.15
N ALA A 70 -1.45 10.99 -1.42
CA ALA A 70 -0.25 11.66 -1.92
C ALA A 70 0.07 12.92 -1.12
N GLY A 71 1.28 12.97 -0.57
CA GLY A 71 1.76 14.08 0.26
C GLY A 71 1.15 14.15 1.67
N ARG A 72 0.10 13.38 1.99
CA ARG A 72 -0.56 13.42 3.30
C ARG A 72 0.27 12.68 4.35
N ILE A 73 0.57 13.36 5.45
CA ILE A 73 1.36 12.78 6.55
C ILE A 73 0.53 11.95 7.54
N SER A 74 -0.78 12.14 7.57
CA SER A 74 -1.69 11.44 8.47
C SER A 74 -3.11 11.34 7.90
N ILE A 75 -3.90 10.43 8.48
CA ILE A 75 -5.33 10.27 8.20
C ILE A 75 -6.08 10.61 9.49
N ASP A 76 -7.05 11.51 9.42
CA ASP A 76 -7.96 11.77 10.52
C ASP A 76 -8.90 10.58 10.71
N ALA A 77 -8.92 10.03 11.91
CA ALA A 77 -9.75 8.88 12.30
C ALA A 77 -10.76 9.24 13.40
N THR A 78 -11.02 10.53 13.63
CA THR A 78 -11.96 11.01 14.65
C THR A 78 -13.38 11.14 14.10
N GLY A 79 -14.39 11.03 14.98
CA GLY A 79 -15.81 11.20 14.61
C GLY A 79 -16.23 10.39 13.38
N ASP A 80 -16.86 11.06 12.42
CA ASP A 80 -17.36 10.47 11.16
C ASP A 80 -16.24 9.96 10.26
N ASN A 81 -14.99 10.40 10.46
CA ASN A 81 -13.84 9.94 9.68
C ASN A 81 -13.34 8.55 10.09
N ARG A 82 -13.73 8.06 11.27
CA ARG A 82 -13.27 6.79 11.84
C ARG A 82 -13.54 5.60 10.92
N SER A 83 -14.70 5.57 10.26
CA SER A 83 -15.12 4.44 9.42
C SER A 83 -14.16 4.23 8.23
N GLY A 84 -13.92 5.28 7.45
CA GLY A 84 -13.06 5.18 6.27
C GLY A 84 -11.57 5.03 6.64
N ALA A 85 -11.11 5.66 7.72
CA ALA A 85 -9.75 5.43 8.25
C ALA A 85 -9.54 3.96 8.65
N ASN A 86 -10.53 3.36 9.34
CA ASN A 86 -10.48 1.95 9.70
C ASN A 86 -10.58 1.03 8.47
N ALA A 87 -11.39 1.39 7.47
CA ALA A 87 -11.51 0.64 6.24
C ALA A 87 -10.15 0.56 5.50
N PHE A 88 -9.45 1.69 5.41
CA PHE A 88 -8.11 1.77 4.84
C PHE A 88 -7.08 0.98 5.67
N GLY A 89 -7.10 1.11 7.01
CA GLY A 89 -6.21 0.34 7.88
C GLY A 89 -6.39 -1.18 7.75
N GLN A 90 -7.61 -1.67 7.50
CA GLN A 90 -7.85 -3.09 7.23
C GLN A 90 -7.31 -3.53 5.86
N LEU A 91 -7.38 -2.65 4.85
CA LEU A 91 -6.79 -2.92 3.54
C LEU A 91 -5.27 -3.13 3.68
N ALA A 92 -4.60 -2.32 4.49
CA ALA A 92 -3.18 -2.50 4.79
C ALA A 92 -2.88 -3.82 5.54
N LYS A 93 -3.69 -4.20 6.53
CA LYS A 93 -3.49 -5.48 7.25
C LYS A 93 -3.63 -6.72 6.35
N ASN A 94 -4.55 -6.66 5.40
CA ASN A 94 -4.87 -7.79 4.54
C ASN A 94 -3.89 -7.95 3.36
N TYR A 95 -3.21 -6.87 2.94
CA TYR A 95 -2.46 -6.86 1.68
C TYR A 95 -1.05 -6.25 1.77
N LEU A 96 -0.69 -5.56 2.86
CA LEU A 96 0.62 -4.90 3.04
C LEU A 96 1.47 -5.49 4.18
N ILE A 97 1.09 -6.64 4.75
CA ILE A 97 1.99 -7.46 5.56
C ILE A 97 2.55 -8.57 4.66
N MET A 98 3.63 -8.26 3.94
CA MET A 98 4.59 -9.22 3.38
C MET A 98 6.00 -8.74 3.71
#